data_AF-A0A7Z9E139-F1
#
_entry.id   AF-A0A7Z9E139-F1
#
_cell.length_a   1.000
_cell.length_b   1.000
_cell.length_c   1.000
_cell.angle_alpha   90.00
_cell.angle_beta   90.00
_cell.angle_gamma   90.00
#
_symmetry.space_group_name_H-M   'P 1'
#
loop_
_entity.id
_entity.type
_entity.pdbx_description
1 polymer ?
#
loop_
_entity_poly.entity_id
_entity_poly.type
_entity_poly.pdbx_seq_one_letter_code
_entity_poly.pdbx_strand_id
1 'polypeptide(L)'
;MEGTLAYISPEQTGRMNCSLDYRTDFYSLGITFYELLTGQLPFKTDDALELVHCHIAKQPISPHEIQPEIPIILSDIIMKLKAEITINSIHLEPLTLDAVLFI
;
A
#
# COMPACT_ATOMS: atom_id res chain seq x y z
N MET A 1 -8.35 12.87 10.62
CA MET A 1 -8.16 12.59 9.17
C MET A 1 -7.09 11.52 8.91
N GLU A 2 -6.30 11.09 9.91
CA GLU A 2 -5.33 9.97 9.78
C GLU A 2 -5.97 8.65 9.37
N GLY A 3 -7.16 8.33 9.89
CA GLY A 3 -7.88 7.11 9.54
C GLY A 3 -8.18 6.96 8.04
N THR A 4 -8.24 8.06 7.27
CA THR A 4 -8.45 7.97 5.82
C THR A 4 -7.15 7.66 5.08
N LEU A 5 -6.00 8.13 5.57
CA LEU A 5 -4.71 7.93 4.93
C LEU A 5 -4.20 6.50 5.05
N ALA A 6 -4.58 5.78 6.11
CA ALA A 6 -4.20 4.39 6.30
C ALA A 6 -4.67 3.45 5.17
N TYR A 7 -5.74 3.81 4.45
CA TYR A 7 -6.34 2.99 3.39
C TYR A 7 -6.18 3.62 2.00
N ILE A 8 -5.47 4.76 1.89
CA ILE A 8 -5.34 5.48 0.63
C ILE A 8 -4.53 4.66 -0.37
N SER A 9 -4.98 4.61 -1.62
CA SER A 9 -4.17 4.00 -2.67
C SER A 9 -2.97 4.88 -3.02
N PRO A 10 -1.86 4.30 -3.49
CA PRO A 10 -0.72 5.05 -3.98
C PRO A 10 -1.09 6.07 -5.07
N GLU A 11 -2.02 5.75 -5.98
CA GLU A 11 -2.46 6.69 -7.03
C GLU A 11 -3.20 7.91 -6.46
N GLN A 12 -4.00 7.72 -5.40
CA GLN A 12 -4.76 8.79 -4.74
C GLN A 12 -3.88 9.81 -4.01
N THR A 13 -2.60 9.49 -3.79
CA THR A 13 -1.65 10.43 -3.19
C THR A 13 -1.30 11.59 -4.11
N GLY A 14 -1.64 11.50 -5.41
CA GLY A 14 -1.24 12.47 -6.43
C GLY A 14 0.25 12.43 -6.78
N ARG A 15 1.01 11.47 -6.22
CA ARG A 15 2.45 11.29 -6.46
C ARG A 15 2.77 10.23 -7.52
N MET A 16 1.75 9.65 -8.14
CA MET A 16 1.88 8.73 -9.26
C MET A 16 1.19 9.32 -10.49
N ASN A 17 1.80 9.16 -11.66
CA ASN A 17 1.21 9.59 -12.93
C ASN A 17 0.23 8.52 -13.43
N CYS A 18 -0.82 8.25 -12.65
CA CYS A 18 -1.82 7.22 -12.93
C CYS A 18 -3.22 7.84 -12.83
N SER A 19 -4.06 7.56 -13.82
CA SER A 19 -5.49 7.89 -13.74
C SER A 19 -6.16 7.04 -12.66
N LEU A 20 -6.92 7.68 -11.78
CA LEU A 20 -7.75 6.99 -10.78
C LEU A 20 -8.76 6.10 -11.49
N ASP A 21 -8.73 4.81 -11.18
CA ASP A 21 -9.70 3.83 -11.64
C ASP A 21 -10.10 2.89 -10.49
N TYR A 22 -10.92 1.88 -10.80
CA TYR A 22 -11.45 0.92 -9.82
C TYR A 22 -10.38 0.16 -9.03
N ARG A 23 -9.10 0.18 -9.46
CA ARG A 23 -8.01 -0.48 -8.73
C ARG A 23 -7.73 0.18 -7.38
N THR A 24 -7.96 1.48 -7.27
CA THR A 24 -7.89 2.21 -5.99
C THR A 24 -8.82 1.59 -4.93
N ASP A 25 -10.02 1.14 -5.32
CA ASP A 25 -10.96 0.49 -4.41
C ASP A 25 -10.45 -0.89 -3.97
N PHE A 26 -9.80 -1.65 -4.86
CA PHE A 26 -9.17 -2.93 -4.48
C PHE A 26 -8.02 -2.74 -3.50
N TYR A 27 -7.24 -1.67 -3.64
CA TYR A 27 -6.18 -1.36 -2.68
C TYR A 27 -6.76 -1.13 -1.29
N SER A 28 -7.71 -0.19 -1.16
CA SER A 28 -8.32 0.15 0.13
C SER A 28 -9.05 -1.04 0.77
N LEU A 29 -9.71 -1.88 -0.05
CA LEU A 29 -10.30 -3.13 0.41
C LEU A 29 -9.24 -4.13 0.91
N GLY A 30 -8.11 -4.25 0.21
CA GLY A 30 -6.98 -5.07 0.63
C GLY A 30 -6.42 -4.63 1.98
N ILE A 31 -6.26 -3.32 2.21
CA ILE A 31 -5.85 -2.80 3.52
C ILE A 31 -6.90 -3.10 4.60
N THR A 32 -8.19 -2.94 4.27
CA THR A 32 -9.29 -3.23 5.21
C THR A 32 -9.28 -4.69 5.63
N PHE A 33 -9.18 -5.62 4.69
CA PHE A 33 -9.10 -7.06 5.02
C PHE A 33 -7.84 -7.43 5.78
N TYR A 34 -6.71 -6.79 5.45
CA TYR A 34 -5.48 -6.97 6.21
C TYR A 34 -5.68 -6.63 7.68
N GLU A 35 -6.25 -5.46 7.97
CA GLU A 35 -6.49 -5.03 9.34
C GLU A 35 -7.53 -5.90 10.04
N LEU A 36 -8.62 -6.28 9.36
CA LEU A 36 -9.65 -7.13 9.94
C LEU A 36 -9.12 -8.51 10.34
N LEU A 37 -8.22 -9.11 9.55
CA LEU A 37 -7.70 -10.44 9.84
C LEU A 37 -6.51 -10.43 10.81
N THR A 38 -5.66 -9.41 10.75
CA THR A 38 -4.44 -9.34 11.59
C THR A 38 -4.61 -8.51 12.86
N GLY A 39 -5.70 -7.74 12.95
CA GLY A 39 -5.94 -6.77 14.02
C GLY A 39 -5.01 -5.55 13.96
N GLN A 40 -4.23 -5.37 12.89
CA GLN A 40 -3.30 -4.26 12.76
C GLN A 40 -3.17 -3.78 11.30
N LEU A 41 -2.85 -2.50 11.13
CA LEU A 41 -2.53 -1.94 9.81
C LEU A 41 -1.21 -2.51 9.26
N PRO A 42 -1.08 -2.59 7.92
CA PRO A 42 0.14 -3.07 7.26
C PRO A 42 1.34 -2.14 7.46
N PHE A 43 1.09 -0.85 7.69
CA PHE A 43 2.11 0.16 7.95
C PHE A 43 1.73 0.91 9.22
N LYS A 44 2.69 1.01 10.16
CA LYS A 44 2.52 1.74 11.42
C LYS A 44 3.48 2.92 11.42
N THR A 45 2.95 4.13 11.41
CA THR A 45 3.67 5.37 11.57
C THR A 45 2.68 6.45 11.99
N ASP A 46 3.15 7.39 12.80
CA ASP A 46 2.39 8.58 13.21
C ASP A 46 2.64 9.76 12.26
N ASP A 47 3.53 9.59 11.27
CA ASP A 47 3.85 10.61 10.26
C ASP A 47 3.08 10.33 8.95
N ALA A 48 2.25 11.29 8.54
CA ALA A 48 1.41 11.17 7.35
C ALA A 48 2.23 11.07 6.04
N LEU A 49 3.39 11.72 5.97
CA LEU A 49 4.25 11.68 4.78
C LEU A 49 4.97 10.34 4.68
N GLU A 50 5.46 9.82 5.81
CA GLU A 50 6.02 8.49 5.90
C GLU A 50 4.98 7.42 5.55
N LEU A 51 3.73 7.58 5.99
CA LEU A 51 2.65 6.64 5.66
C LEU A 51 2.43 6.56 4.15
N VAL A 52 2.36 7.72 3.48
CA VAL A 52 2.28 7.78 2.01
C VAL A 52 3.48 7.09 1.36
N HIS A 53 4.70 7.34 1.85
CA HIS A 53 5.88 6.66 1.35
C HIS A 53 5.78 5.13 1.52
N CYS A 54 5.26 4.65 2.65
CA CYS A 54 5.05 3.23 2.88
C CYS A 54 4.08 2.62 1.85
N HIS A 55 2.97 3.29 1.57
CA HIS A 55 2.00 2.84 0.57
C HIS A 55 2.61 2.73 -0.85
N ILE A 56 3.52 3.64 -1.20
CA ILE A 56 4.17 3.68 -2.53
C ILE A 56 5.31 2.64 -2.65
N ALA A 57 6.16 2.53 -1.62
CA ALA A 57 7.47 1.90 -1.77
C ALA A 57 7.70 0.66 -0.89
N LYS A 58 6.89 0.44 0.15
CA LYS A 58 7.09 -0.68 1.08
C LYS A 58 6.11 -1.83 0.78
N GLN A 59 6.63 -3.05 0.83
CA GLN A 59 5.80 -4.25 0.86
C GLN A 59 5.42 -4.56 2.31
N PRO A 60 4.13 -4.84 2.61
CA PRO A 60 3.72 -5.26 3.94
C PRO A 60 4.17 -6.70 4.21
N ILE A 61 4.26 -7.07 5.48
CA ILE A 61 4.40 -8.48 5.90
C ILE A 61 3.11 -9.22 5.53
N SER A 62 3.17 -10.46 5.06
CA SER A 62 1.95 -11.19 4.69
C SER A 62 1.10 -11.51 5.94
N PRO A 63 -0.25 -11.49 5.87
CA PRO A 63 -1.10 -11.87 6.99
C PRO A 63 -0.77 -13.24 7.60
N HIS A 64 -0.44 -14.23 6.76
CA HIS A 64 -0.06 -15.56 7.24
C HIS A 64 1.26 -15.56 8.04
N GLU A 65 2.22 -14.72 7.68
CA GLU A 65 3.47 -14.55 8.45
C GLU A 65 3.22 -13.90 9.82
N ILE A 66 2.24 -13.00 9.93
CA ILE A 66 1.85 -12.37 11.20
C ILE A 66 1.10 -13.37 12.08
N GLN A 67 0.15 -14.10 11.50
CA GLN A 67 -0.71 -15.02 12.22
C GLN A 67 -0.91 -16.29 11.39
N PRO A 68 -0.16 -17.38 11.69
CA PRO A 68 -0.20 -18.62 10.92
C PRO A 68 -1.57 -19.31 10.86
N GLU A 69 -2.48 -18.98 11.77
CA GLU A 69 -3.89 -19.43 11.75
C GLU A 69 -4.68 -18.86 10.56
N ILE A 70 -4.24 -17.74 9.97
CA ILE A 70 -4.85 -17.18 8.76
C ILE A 70 -4.44 -18.08 7.59
N PRO A 71 -5.39 -18.70 6.85
CA PRO A 71 -5.05 -19.54 5.71
C PRO A 71 -4.22 -18.81 4.65
N ILE A 72 -3.18 -19.47 4.13
CA ILE A 72 -2.26 -18.89 3.13
C ILE A 72 -3.01 -18.34 1.90
N ILE A 73 -4.08 -19.01 1.46
CA ILE A 73 -4.89 -18.57 0.33
C ILE A 73 -5.53 -17.19 0.58
N LEU A 74 -6.01 -16.93 1.80
CA LEU A 74 -6.58 -15.63 2.16
C LEU A 74 -5.50 -14.55 2.23
N SER A 75 -4.34 -14.90 2.79
CA SER A 75 -3.17 -14.03 2.81
C SER A 75 -2.77 -13.61 1.38
N ASP A 76 -2.66 -14.57 0.46
CA ASP A 76 -2.28 -14.31 -0.93
C ASP A 76 -3.30 -13.43 -1.67
N ILE A 77 -4.61 -13.64 -1.44
CA ILE A 77 -5.66 -12.78 -2.00
C ILE A 77 -5.49 -11.34 -1.51
N ILE A 78 -5.29 -11.13 -0.20
CA ILE A 78 -5.10 -9.80 0.39
C ILE A 78 -3.85 -9.13 -0.20
N MET A 79 -2.75 -9.87 -0.31
CA MET A 79 -1.51 -9.36 -0.89
C MET A 79 -1.70 -9.00 -2.36
N LYS A 80 -2.48 -9.79 -3.12
CA LYS A 80 -2.78 -9.52 -4.53
C LYS A 80 -3.64 -8.28 -4.74
N LEU A 81 -4.65 -8.06 -3.89
CA LEU A 81 -5.49 -6.85 -3.92
C LEU A 81 -4.65 -5.56 -3.81
N LYS A 82 -3.50 -5.63 -3.13
CA LYS A 82 -2.55 -4.52 -3.01
C LYS A 82 -1.51 -4.46 -4.14
N ALA A 83 -1.05 -5.62 -4.63
CA ALA A 83 0.16 -5.74 -5.48
C ALA A 83 -0.04 -5.35 -6.95
N GLU A 84 -1.24 -5.53 -7.52
CA GLU A 84 -1.46 -5.39 -8.96
C GLU A 84 -1.31 -3.94 -9.48
N ILE A 85 -1.20 -2.99 -8.56
CA ILE A 85 -1.11 -1.56 -8.84
C ILE A 85 0.34 -1.08 -8.88
N THR A 86 1.21 -1.65 -8.03
CA THR A 86 2.61 -1.20 -7.91
C THR A 86 3.48 -1.57 -9.12
N ILE A 87 3.15 -2.67 -9.83
CA ILE A 87 4.05 -3.27 -10.83
C ILE A 87 3.87 -2.69 -12.25
N ASN A 88 2.72 -2.09 -12.57
CA ASN A 88 2.46 -1.56 -13.92
C ASN A 88 2.92 -0.11 -14.14
N SER A 89 3.62 0.52 -13.19
CA SER A 89 3.96 1.95 -13.26
C SER A 89 5.46 2.28 -13.11
N ILE A 90 6.34 1.30 -13.16
CA ILE A 90 7.80 1.56 -13.24
C ILE A 90 8.23 1.74 -14.71
N HIS A 91 7.70 2.78 -15.35
CA HIS A 91 8.38 3.44 -16.47
C HIS A 91 8.72 4.86 -16.04
N LEU A 92 9.50 4.96 -14.95
CA LEU A 92 10.19 6.20 -14.61
C LEU A 92 11.48 6.22 -15.43
N GLU A 93 11.54 7.09 -16.42
CA GLU A 93 12.82 7.64 -16.90
C GLU A 93 13.68 7.99 -15.67
N PRO A 94 15.01 7.75 -15.70
CA PRO A 94 15.88 8.02 -14.56
C PRO A 94 16.03 9.54 -14.39
N LEU A 95 15.01 10.18 -13.82
CA LEU A 95 15.12 11.54 -13.32
C LEU A 95 15.86 11.47 -11.99
N THR A 96 17.17 11.59 -12.13
CA THR A 96 18.12 12.24 -11.21
C THR A 96 17.78 12.17 -9.73
N LEU A 97 18.68 11.46 -9.04
CA LEU A 97 19.00 11.34 -7.61
C LEU A 97 18.70 12.50 -6.62
N ASP A 98 18.07 13.60 -7.03
CA ASP A 98 17.95 14.84 -6.26
C ASP A 98 16.55 15.12 -5.66
N ALA A 99 15.48 14.40 -6.06
CA ALA A 99 14.13 14.69 -5.57
C ALA A 99 13.73 13.95 -4.27
N VAL A 100 14.54 13.00 -3.79
CA VAL A 100 14.24 12.19 -2.59
C VAL A 100 14.92 12.76 -1.33
N LEU A 101 15.79 13.78 -1.46
CA LEU A 101 16.58 14.31 -0.34
C LEU A 101 15.95 15.50 0.42
N PHE A 102 14.79 16.01 0.02
CA PHE A 102 14.06 16.98 0.83
C PHE A 102 12.92 16.30 1.59
N ILE A 103 13.38 15.59 2.62
CA ILE A 103 12.69 15.34 3.88
C ILE A 103 12.29 16.70 4.49
#